data_AF-A0A8J2T5F1-F1
#
_entry.id   AF-A0A8J2T5F1-F1
#
_cell.length_a   1.000
_cell.length_b   1.000
_cell.length_c   1.000
_cell.angle_alpha   90.00
_cell.angle_beta   90.00
_cell.angle_gamma   90.00
#
_symmetry.space_group_name_H-M   'P 1'
#
loop_
_entity.id
_entity.type
_entity.pdbx_description
1 polymer ?
#
loop_
_entity_poly.entity_id
_entity_poly.type
_entity_poly.pdbx_seq_one_letter_code
_entity_poly.pdbx_strand_id
1 'polypeptide(L)'
;MSQNFVTVRSQAISLESQAESLLSRYSTFAQTTSSEQTSQEKKLDKQLEESLTQRQEVIDTLGRISDENPNISASKLSQLQRHREVLKEHWQSFRNIRSSIQQERNRLNLLFSVKSDIAQQNQRQSNGEATAFDDDEEYYQNESRRVDQTHNVMDRLISQAWETRDQFRSQSHILQNSSNRILQTLQRVPGLNHLITRIGTRRRKNALAMAVVIVICVLLLFFSW
;
A
#
# COMPACT_ATOMS: atom_id res chain seq x y z
N MET A 1 -31.93 -8.96 -13.61
CA MET A 1 -30.77 -9.22 -14.50
C MET A 1 -29.78 -10.05 -13.71
N SER A 2 -29.62 -11.34 -14.05
CA SER A 2 -28.70 -12.25 -13.38
C SER A 2 -27.27 -11.74 -13.53
N GLN A 3 -26.64 -11.36 -12.42
CA GLN A 3 -25.22 -10.98 -12.42
C GLN A 3 -24.41 -12.21 -12.85
N ASN A 4 -23.70 -12.08 -13.96
CA ASN A 4 -22.94 -13.20 -14.51
C ASN A 4 -21.65 -13.37 -13.69
N PHE A 5 -21.37 -14.58 -13.20
CA PHE A 5 -20.17 -14.89 -12.41
C PHE A 5 -18.88 -14.36 -13.06
N VAL A 6 -18.81 -14.38 -14.39
CA VAL A 6 -17.65 -13.90 -15.15
C VAL A 6 -17.47 -12.38 -15.04
N THR A 7 -18.55 -11.60 -15.04
CA THR A 7 -18.47 -10.13 -14.95
C THR A 7 -18.08 -9.69 -13.55
N VAL A 8 -18.69 -10.26 -12.52
CA VAL A 8 -18.36 -9.96 -11.11
C VAL A 8 -16.91 -10.36 -10.80
N ARG A 9 -16.46 -11.50 -11.33
CA ARG A 9 -15.05 -11.92 -11.19
C ARG A 9 -14.08 -10.98 -11.91
N SER A 10 -14.41 -10.49 -13.11
CA SER A 10 -13.56 -9.53 -13.81
C SER A 10 -13.40 -8.23 -13.02
N GLN A 11 -14.47 -7.79 -12.36
CA GLN A 11 -14.47 -6.64 -11.46
C GLN A 11 -13.60 -6.89 -10.22
N ALA A 12 -13.71 -8.08 -9.61
CA ALA A 12 -12.85 -8.47 -8.48
C ALA A 12 -11.35 -8.43 -8.83
N ILE A 13 -10.97 -8.89 -10.02
CA ILE A 13 -9.59 -8.86 -10.51
C ILE A 13 -9.11 -7.42 -10.76
N SER A 14 -9.96 -6.55 -11.32
CA SER A 14 -9.59 -5.14 -11.51
C SER A 14 -9.36 -4.42 -10.19
N LEU A 15 -10.21 -4.68 -9.18
CA LEU A 15 -10.08 -4.12 -7.84
C LEU A 15 -8.85 -4.67 -7.12
N GLU A 16 -8.51 -5.95 -7.33
CA GLU A 16 -7.29 -6.57 -6.83
C GLU A 16 -6.04 -5.84 -7.33
N SER A 17 -5.92 -5.64 -8.65
CA SER A 17 -4.79 -4.91 -9.23
C SER A 17 -4.71 -3.45 -8.76
N GLN A 18 -5.87 -2.80 -8.62
CA GLN A 18 -5.93 -1.44 -8.08
C GLN A 18 -5.43 -1.38 -6.63
N ALA A 19 -5.89 -2.30 -5.77
CA ALA A 19 -5.47 -2.38 -4.37
C ALA A 19 -3.97 -2.67 -4.23
N GLU A 20 -3.40 -3.54 -5.07
CA GLU A 20 -1.94 -3.80 -5.09
C GLU A 20 -1.14 -2.54 -5.46
N SER A 21 -1.61 -1.78 -6.46
CA SER A 21 -0.95 -0.54 -6.86
C SER A 21 -1.02 0.54 -5.76
N LEU A 22 -2.12 0.57 -5.00
CA LEU A 22 -2.28 1.48 -3.87
C LEU A 22 -1.44 1.04 -2.68
N LEU A 23 -1.37 -0.27 -2.38
CA LEU A 23 -0.52 -0.83 -1.34
C LEU A 23 0.96 -0.56 -1.60
N SER A 24 1.43 -0.71 -2.84
CA SER A 24 2.83 -0.40 -3.18
C SER A 24 3.15 1.08 -2.97
N ARG A 25 2.28 2.00 -3.42
CA ARG A 25 2.43 3.43 -3.14
C ARG A 25 2.37 3.71 -1.64
N TYR A 26 1.46 3.09 -0.89
CA TYR A 26 1.36 3.26 0.56
C TYR A 26 2.63 2.76 1.28
N SER A 27 3.22 1.66 0.81
CA SER A 27 4.49 1.13 1.36
C SER A 27 5.68 2.08 1.17
N THR A 28 5.68 2.88 0.10
CA THR A 28 6.74 3.90 -0.07
C THR A 28 6.67 5.00 0.99
N PHE A 29 5.48 5.32 1.52
CA PHE A 29 5.36 6.27 2.63
C PHE A 29 5.90 5.73 3.95
N ALA A 30 5.91 4.41 4.14
CA ALA A 30 6.59 3.79 5.28
C ALA A 30 8.11 3.96 5.22
N GLN A 31 8.68 4.02 4.01
CA GLN A 31 10.12 4.21 3.81
C GLN A 31 10.52 5.69 3.89
N THR A 32 9.64 6.62 3.49
CA THR A 32 9.89 8.06 3.53
C THR A 32 9.29 8.72 4.78
N THR A 33 9.29 8.01 5.92
CA THR A 33 8.57 8.45 7.12
C THR A 33 8.96 9.88 7.50
N SER A 34 7.98 10.79 7.41
CA SER A 34 8.06 12.17 7.88
C SER A 34 7.34 12.30 9.22
N SER A 35 7.77 13.25 10.05
CA SER A 35 7.28 13.45 11.42
C SER A 35 5.77 13.72 11.50
N GLU A 36 5.14 14.16 10.41
CA GLU A 36 3.70 14.43 10.33
C GLU A 36 2.97 13.51 9.36
N GLN A 37 1.68 13.29 9.62
CA GLN A 37 0.76 12.68 8.66
C GLN A 37 0.53 13.60 7.48
N THR A 38 1.20 13.33 6.36
CA THR A 38 0.95 14.04 5.10
C THR A 38 -0.52 13.89 4.73
N SER A 39 -1.20 14.97 4.34
CA SER A 39 -2.60 14.95 3.88
C SER A 39 -2.83 13.90 2.77
N GLN A 40 -1.82 13.64 1.96
CA GLN A 40 -1.81 12.62 0.91
C GLN A 40 -1.83 11.19 1.45
N GLU A 41 -1.15 10.92 2.57
CA GLU A 41 -1.16 9.60 3.22
C GLU A 41 -2.52 9.28 3.80
N LYS A 42 -3.17 10.23 4.50
CA LYS A 42 -4.54 10.05 5.01
C LYS A 42 -5.54 9.77 3.88
N LYS A 43 -5.39 10.47 2.75
CA LYS A 43 -6.22 10.23 1.57
C LYS A 43 -6.00 8.84 0.99
N LEU A 44 -4.74 8.38 0.89
CA LEU A 44 -4.41 7.04 0.41
C LEU A 44 -4.86 5.94 1.38
N ASP A 45 -4.73 6.15 2.69
CA ASP A 45 -5.20 5.24 3.74
C ASP A 45 -6.71 5.01 3.59
N LYS A 46 -7.48 6.10 3.48
CA LYS A 46 -8.93 6.04 3.27
C LYS A 46 -9.31 5.40 1.94
N GLN A 47 -8.63 5.76 0.85
CA GLN A 47 -8.88 5.16 -0.47
C GLN A 47 -8.58 3.66 -0.49
N LEU A 48 -7.54 3.23 0.22
CA LEU A 48 -7.18 1.83 0.31
C LEU A 48 -8.19 1.04 1.16
N GLU A 49 -8.65 1.60 2.28
CA GLU A 49 -9.73 1.02 3.09
C GLU A 49 -11.05 0.92 2.30
N GLU A 50 -11.45 1.97 1.58
CA GLU A 50 -12.63 1.97 0.70
C GLU A 50 -12.50 0.89 -0.40
N SER A 51 -11.34 0.79 -1.06
CA SER A 51 -11.09 -0.18 -2.12
C SER A 51 -11.12 -1.63 -1.60
N LEU A 52 -10.53 -1.91 -0.42
CA LEU A 52 -10.57 -3.22 0.21
C LEU A 52 -11.98 -3.61 0.65
N THR A 53 -12.76 -2.65 1.16
CA THR A 53 -14.16 -2.86 1.55
C THR A 53 -15.03 -3.14 0.34
N GLN A 54 -14.87 -2.39 -0.75
CA GLN A 54 -15.57 -2.64 -2.00
C GLN A 54 -15.21 -4.03 -2.57
N ARG A 55 -13.95 -4.46 -2.45
CA ARG A 55 -13.52 -5.79 -2.89
C ARG A 55 -14.14 -6.91 -2.02
N GLN A 56 -14.28 -6.71 -0.72
CA GLN A 56 -14.99 -7.63 0.16
C GLN A 56 -16.44 -7.81 -0.30
N GLU A 57 -17.15 -6.71 -0.56
CA GLU A 57 -18.54 -6.74 -1.06
C GLU A 57 -18.64 -7.52 -2.38
N VAL A 58 -17.75 -7.26 -3.35
CA VAL A 58 -17.73 -7.97 -4.63
C VAL A 58 -17.45 -9.47 -4.43
N ILE A 59 -16.55 -9.85 -3.52
CA ILE A 59 -16.27 -11.26 -3.21
C ILE A 59 -17.48 -11.93 -2.52
N ASP A 60 -18.20 -11.21 -1.66
CA ASP A 60 -19.41 -11.72 -1.01
C ASP A 60 -20.55 -11.89 -2.01
N THR A 61 -20.72 -10.97 -2.97
CA THR A 61 -21.67 -11.16 -4.08
C THR A 61 -21.28 -12.36 -4.95
N LEU A 62 -19.98 -12.58 -5.19
CA LEU A 62 -19.49 -13.76 -5.91
C LEU A 62 -19.76 -15.05 -5.12
N GLY A 63 -19.69 -15.00 -3.79
CA GLY A 63 -20.09 -16.05 -2.86
C GLY A 63 -21.56 -16.40 -3.00
N ARG A 64 -22.43 -15.40 -2.91
CA ARG A 64 -23.87 -15.58 -3.06
C ARG A 64 -24.26 -16.17 -4.42
N ILE A 65 -23.67 -15.65 -5.52
CA ILE A 65 -23.86 -16.22 -6.86
C ILE A 65 -23.38 -17.68 -6.89
N SER A 66 -22.33 -18.01 -6.14
CA SER A 66 -21.84 -19.38 -6.05
C SER A 66 -22.83 -20.30 -5.33
N ASP A 67 -23.40 -19.84 -4.24
CA ASP A 67 -24.32 -20.62 -3.41
C ASP A 67 -25.70 -20.79 -4.08
N GLU A 68 -26.15 -19.79 -4.84
CA GLU A 68 -27.39 -19.84 -5.64
C GLU A 68 -27.30 -20.81 -6.84
N ASN A 69 -26.09 -21.23 -7.24
CA ASN A 69 -25.86 -22.09 -8.40
C ASN A 69 -25.29 -23.46 -7.98
N PRO A 70 -26.14 -24.48 -7.72
CA PRO A 70 -25.69 -25.78 -7.20
C PRO A 70 -24.82 -26.60 -8.17
N ASN A 71 -24.75 -26.24 -9.46
CA ASN A 71 -23.92 -26.90 -10.48
C ASN A 71 -22.59 -26.16 -10.75
N ILE A 72 -22.07 -25.42 -9.77
CA ILE A 72 -20.80 -24.71 -9.95
C ILE A 72 -19.62 -25.68 -9.99
N SER A 73 -18.77 -25.51 -11.00
CA SER A 73 -17.53 -26.28 -11.15
C SER A 73 -16.61 -26.04 -9.95
N ALA A 74 -16.00 -27.11 -9.43
CA ALA A 74 -15.02 -27.06 -8.34
C ALA A 74 -13.87 -26.05 -8.60
N SER A 75 -13.52 -25.83 -9.87
CA SER A 75 -12.52 -24.82 -10.26
C SER A 75 -12.96 -23.39 -9.90
N LYS A 76 -14.24 -23.05 -10.07
CA LYS A 76 -14.79 -21.73 -9.73
C LYS A 76 -14.83 -21.51 -8.21
N LEU A 77 -15.15 -22.56 -7.46
CA LEU A 77 -15.16 -22.53 -5.99
C LEU A 77 -13.75 -22.32 -5.41
N SER A 78 -12.77 -23.07 -5.92
CA SER A 78 -11.35 -22.90 -5.56
C SER A 78 -10.84 -21.48 -5.88
N GLN A 79 -11.26 -20.90 -7.00
CA GLN A 79 -10.89 -19.53 -7.37
C GLN A 79 -11.51 -18.48 -6.44
N LEU A 80 -12.75 -18.69 -6.00
CA LEU A 80 -13.40 -17.83 -5.02
C LEU A 80 -12.65 -17.87 -3.67
N GLN A 81 -12.30 -19.07 -3.21
CA GLN A 81 -11.51 -19.25 -2.00
C GLN A 81 -10.16 -18.53 -2.10
N ARG A 82 -9.49 -18.59 -3.26
CA ARG A 82 -8.26 -17.84 -3.51
C ARG A 82 -8.47 -16.33 -3.43
N HIS A 83 -9.55 -15.77 -3.99
CA HIS A 83 -9.83 -14.34 -3.86
C HIS A 83 -10.04 -13.92 -2.40
N ARG A 84 -10.68 -14.76 -1.57
CA ARG A 84 -10.81 -14.52 -0.12
C ARG A 84 -9.46 -14.53 0.60
N GLU A 85 -8.59 -15.48 0.27
CA GLU A 85 -7.24 -15.58 0.84
C GLU A 85 -6.40 -14.35 0.50
N VAL A 86 -6.38 -13.93 -0.78
CA VAL A 86 -5.65 -12.74 -1.21
C VAL A 86 -6.20 -11.48 -0.54
N LEU A 87 -7.53 -11.36 -0.39
CA LEU A 87 -8.11 -10.23 0.32
C LEU A 87 -7.65 -10.17 1.79
N LYS A 88 -7.60 -11.32 2.48
CA LYS A 88 -7.07 -11.40 3.86
C LYS A 88 -5.59 -11.01 3.92
N GLU A 89 -4.78 -11.48 2.97
CA GLU A 89 -3.36 -11.12 2.84
C GLU A 89 -3.18 -9.60 2.66
N HIS A 90 -4.02 -8.96 1.84
CA HIS A 90 -3.99 -7.52 1.62
C HIS A 90 -4.38 -6.72 2.88
N TRP A 91 -5.41 -7.16 3.62
CA TRP A 91 -5.78 -6.55 4.91
C TRP A 91 -4.67 -6.64 5.95
N GLN A 92 -4.02 -7.80 6.05
CA GLN A 92 -2.89 -7.98 6.95
C GLN A 92 -1.71 -7.09 6.56
N SER A 93 -1.40 -7.03 5.27
CA SER A 93 -0.34 -6.16 4.74
C SER A 93 -0.63 -4.69 5.02
N PHE A 94 -1.87 -4.24 4.79
CA PHE A 94 -2.29 -2.88 5.10
C PHE A 94 -2.11 -2.53 6.58
N ARG A 95 -2.58 -3.40 7.48
CA ARG A 95 -2.42 -3.21 8.93
C ARG A 95 -0.95 -3.17 9.35
N ASN A 96 -0.12 -4.04 8.78
CA ASN A 96 1.31 -4.09 9.08
C ASN A 96 2.01 -2.80 8.65
N ILE A 97 1.72 -2.29 7.44
CA ILE A 97 2.31 -1.04 6.95
C ILE A 97 1.86 0.13 7.83
N ARG A 98 0.57 0.21 8.17
CA ARG A 98 0.04 1.26 9.06
C ARG A 98 0.69 1.24 10.45
N SER A 99 0.88 0.04 11.01
CA SER A 99 1.60 -0.13 12.29
C SER A 99 3.06 0.32 12.18
N SER A 100 3.75 -0.06 11.11
CA SER A 100 5.14 0.32 10.86
C SER A 100 5.31 1.84 10.76
N ILE A 101 4.44 2.52 10.00
CA ILE A 101 4.43 3.98 9.90
C ILE A 101 4.21 4.62 11.28
N GLN A 102 3.26 4.10 12.07
CA GLN A 102 2.98 4.65 13.40
C GLN A 102 4.16 4.45 14.36
N GLN A 103 4.82 3.29 14.31
CA GLN A 103 6.01 3.02 15.12
C GLN A 103 7.16 3.97 14.77
N GLU A 104 7.44 4.18 13.48
CA GLU A 104 8.51 5.09 13.06
C GLU A 104 8.18 6.56 13.41
N ARG A 105 6.90 6.96 13.35
CA ARG A 105 6.49 8.28 13.87
C ARG A 105 6.67 8.43 15.37
N ASN A 106 6.24 7.44 16.14
CA ASN A 106 6.44 7.45 17.59
C ASN A 106 7.93 7.54 17.92
N ARG A 107 8.77 6.84 17.16
CA ARG A 107 10.23 6.93 17.25
C ARG A 107 10.75 8.34 16.94
N LEU A 108 10.30 8.97 15.85
CA LEU A 108 10.70 10.35 15.52
C LEU A 108 10.28 11.34 16.61
N ASN A 109 9.08 11.21 17.17
CA ASN A 109 8.59 12.05 18.26
C ASN A 109 9.42 11.87 19.54
N LEU A 110 9.78 10.62 19.90
CA LEU A 110 10.63 10.34 21.05
C LEU A 110 12.05 10.90 20.84
N LEU A 111 12.64 10.76 19.65
CA LEU A 111 13.95 11.33 19.34
C LEU A 111 13.94 12.85 19.36
N PHE A 112 12.85 13.49 18.91
CA PHE A 112 12.69 14.95 19.01
C PHE A 112 12.62 15.40 20.47
N SER A 113 11.84 14.71 21.30
CA SER A 113 11.74 14.97 22.74
C SER A 113 13.10 14.84 23.44
N VAL A 114 13.83 13.74 23.19
CA VAL A 114 15.16 13.51 23.77
C VAL A 114 16.15 14.55 23.29
N LYS A 115 16.14 14.91 21.99
CA LYS A 115 17.02 15.96 21.46
C LYS A 115 16.71 17.32 22.09
N SER A 116 15.44 17.64 22.32
CA SER A 116 15.04 18.89 22.96
C SER A 116 15.45 18.95 24.42
N ASP A 117 15.39 17.83 25.14
CA ASP A 117 15.81 17.71 26.54
C ASP A 117 17.33 17.85 26.67
N ILE A 118 18.11 17.15 25.81
CA ILE A 118 19.56 17.28 25.73
C ILE A 118 19.97 18.73 25.38
N ALA A 119 19.26 19.36 24.44
CA ALA A 119 19.54 20.76 24.07
C ALA A 119 19.22 21.72 25.22
N GLN A 120 18.11 21.54 25.94
CA GLN A 120 17.78 22.35 27.12
C GLN A 120 18.77 22.15 28.25
N GLN A 121 19.25 20.93 28.48
CA GLN A 121 20.27 20.64 29.49
C GLN A 121 21.61 21.29 29.14
N ASN A 122 22.07 21.18 27.88
CA ASN A 122 23.26 21.88 27.41
C ASN A 122 23.11 23.41 27.50
N GLN A 123 21.93 23.96 27.20
CA GLN A 123 21.68 25.39 27.23
C GLN A 123 21.56 25.93 28.66
N ARG A 124 21.02 25.15 29.60
CA ARG A 124 21.08 25.44 31.04
C ARG A 124 22.51 25.47 31.55
N GLN A 125 23.34 24.53 31.10
CA GLN A 125 24.76 24.47 31.43
C GLN A 125 25.55 25.66 30.86
N SER A 126 25.11 26.26 29.75
CA SER A 126 25.75 27.46 29.19
C SER A 126 25.27 28.79 29.77
N ASN A 127 24.09 28.85 30.40
CA ASN A 127 23.44 30.11 30.79
C ASN A 127 23.36 30.38 32.32
N GLY A 128 23.80 29.48 33.19
CA GLY A 128 23.61 29.64 34.65
C GLY A 128 24.81 29.24 35.50
N GLU A 129 25.54 30.27 35.96
CA GLU A 129 26.20 30.40 37.28
C GLU A 129 27.00 29.20 37.82
N ALA A 130 28.17 28.92 37.23
CA ALA A 130 29.23 28.22 37.95
C ALA A 130 29.97 29.21 38.85
N THR A 131 29.62 29.24 40.14
CA THR A 131 30.53 29.75 41.17
C THR A 131 31.70 28.79 41.28
N ALA A 132 32.90 29.28 40.90
CA ALA A 132 34.14 28.54 40.60
C ALA A 132 34.81 27.76 41.77
N PHE A 133 34.05 27.13 42.67
CA PHE A 133 34.59 26.40 43.82
C PHE A 133 33.99 25.01 44.05
N ASP A 134 32.95 24.60 43.30
CA ASP A 134 32.28 23.28 43.40
C ASP A 134 32.44 22.42 42.10
N ASP A 135 33.27 22.92 41.17
CA ASP A 135 33.30 22.50 39.75
C ASP A 135 33.70 21.04 39.54
N ASP A 136 34.65 20.48 40.28
CA ASP A 136 35.16 19.13 39.96
C ASP A 136 34.16 18.04 40.32
N GLU A 137 33.55 18.08 41.51
CA GLU A 137 32.64 17.04 41.97
C GLU A 137 31.32 17.07 41.19
N GLU A 138 30.83 18.26 40.86
CA GLU A 138 29.65 18.44 40.00
C GLU A 138 29.97 18.05 38.55
N TYR A 139 31.18 18.35 38.04
CA TYR A 139 31.64 17.89 36.73
C TYR A 139 31.72 16.36 36.63
N TYR A 140 32.28 15.68 37.64
CA TYR A 140 32.33 14.21 37.67
C TYR A 140 30.94 13.58 37.77
N GLN A 141 30.05 14.13 38.61
CA GLN A 141 28.67 13.66 38.70
C GLN A 141 27.92 13.87 37.38
N ASN A 142 28.15 14.99 36.71
CA ASN A 142 27.52 15.28 35.42
C ASN A 142 28.10 14.38 34.30
N GLU A 143 29.39 14.07 34.34
CA GLU A 143 30.01 13.11 33.42
C GLU A 143 29.45 11.70 33.61
N SER A 144 29.26 11.27 34.86
CA SER A 144 28.59 9.98 35.15
C SER A 144 27.17 9.96 34.60
N ARG A 145 26.38 11.02 34.81
CA ARG A 145 25.01 11.13 34.25
C ARG A 145 25.02 11.09 32.72
N ARG A 146 25.98 11.75 32.07
CA ARG A 146 26.13 11.74 30.60
C ARG A 146 26.50 10.35 30.08
N VAL A 147 27.40 9.64 30.77
CA VAL A 147 27.79 8.27 30.43
C VAL A 147 26.59 7.32 30.59
N ASP A 148 25.85 7.41 31.70
CA ASP A 148 24.66 6.57 31.94
C ASP A 148 23.59 6.83 30.88
N GLN A 149 23.36 8.08 30.51
CA GLN A 149 22.40 8.44 29.47
C GLN A 149 22.85 7.94 28.10
N THR A 150 24.16 7.99 27.80
CA THR A 150 24.74 7.44 26.57
C THR A 150 24.65 5.92 26.53
N HIS A 151 24.85 5.23 27.66
CA HIS A 151 24.75 3.79 27.78
C HIS A 151 23.33 3.29 27.48
N ASN A 152 22.32 3.96 28.07
CA ASN A 152 20.91 3.68 27.78
C ASN A 152 20.55 3.93 26.30
N VAL A 153 21.15 4.93 25.66
CA VAL A 153 20.98 5.18 24.21
C VAL A 153 21.65 4.08 23.39
N MET A 154 22.81 3.60 23.80
CA MET A 154 23.55 2.53 23.12
C MET A 154 22.78 1.20 23.16
N ASP A 155 22.23 0.83 24.32
CA ASP A 155 21.39 -0.37 24.44
C ASP A 155 20.16 -0.30 23.54
N ARG A 156 19.52 0.88 23.45
CA ARG A 156 18.41 1.12 22.52
C ARG A 156 18.84 1.01 21.07
N LEU A 157 20.02 1.52 20.70
CA LEU A 157 20.55 1.38 19.33
C LEU A 157 20.84 -0.07 18.98
N ILE A 158 21.34 -0.87 19.93
CA ILE A 158 21.58 -2.30 19.72
C ILE A 158 20.24 -3.03 19.52
N SER A 159 19.26 -2.86 20.40
CA SER A 159 17.94 -3.48 20.23
C SER A 159 17.25 -3.05 18.92
N GLN A 160 17.42 -1.79 18.55
CA GLN A 160 16.89 -1.20 17.32
C GLN A 160 17.55 -1.78 16.04
N ALA A 161 18.84 -2.14 16.09
CA ALA A 161 19.52 -2.80 14.97
C ALA A 161 18.97 -4.23 14.73
N TRP A 162 18.64 -4.94 15.81
CA TRP A 162 18.03 -6.27 15.73
C TRP A 162 16.60 -6.21 15.18
N GLU A 163 15.80 -5.23 15.60
CA GLU A 163 14.41 -5.06 15.13
C GLU A 163 14.33 -4.59 13.67
N THR A 164 15.22 -3.68 13.26
CA THR A 164 15.29 -3.18 11.88
C THR A 164 15.66 -4.30 10.89
N ARG A 165 16.53 -5.24 11.29
CA ARG A 165 16.88 -6.42 10.48
C ARG A 165 15.67 -7.32 10.22
N ASP A 166 14.80 -7.49 11.21
CA ASP A 166 13.59 -8.31 11.07
C ASP A 166 12.51 -7.61 10.21
N GLN A 167 12.40 -6.28 10.33
CA GLN A 167 11.56 -5.47 9.46
C GLN A 167 12.02 -5.49 7.99
N PHE A 168 13.33 -5.42 7.72
CA PHE A 168 13.84 -5.61 6.36
C PHE A 168 13.61 -7.02 5.82
N ARG A 169 13.68 -8.04 6.68
CA ARG A 169 13.42 -9.44 6.29
C ARG A 169 11.94 -9.68 5.95
N SER A 170 11.03 -9.13 6.74
CA SER A 170 9.59 -9.20 6.48
C SER A 170 9.18 -8.37 5.24
N GLN A 171 9.79 -7.20 5.03
CA GLN A 171 9.58 -6.39 3.81
C GLN A 171 10.15 -7.06 2.54
N SER A 172 11.28 -7.77 2.64
CA SER A 172 11.83 -8.55 1.54
C SER A 172 10.88 -9.65 1.06
N HIS A 173 10.12 -10.28 1.99
CA HIS A 173 9.11 -11.27 1.64
C HIS A 173 7.94 -10.64 0.83
N ILE A 174 7.56 -9.41 1.14
CA ILE A 174 6.52 -8.65 0.40
C ILE A 174 6.99 -8.34 -1.03
N LEU A 175 8.25 -7.93 -1.21
CA LEU A 175 8.85 -7.66 -2.53
C LEU A 175 9.03 -8.95 -3.35
N GLN A 176 9.49 -10.04 -2.73
CA GLN A 176 9.66 -11.34 -3.39
C GLN A 176 8.33 -11.97 -3.80
N ASN A 177 7.28 -11.86 -2.97
CA ASN A 177 5.93 -12.31 -3.35
C ASN A 177 5.35 -11.48 -4.50
N SER A 178 5.64 -10.17 -4.55
CA SER A 178 5.21 -9.29 -5.64
C SER A 178 5.85 -9.67 -6.98
N SER A 179 7.17 -9.92 -7.00
CA SER A 179 7.89 -10.30 -8.22
C SER A 179 7.46 -11.67 -8.76
N ASN A 180 7.24 -12.65 -7.88
CA ASN A 180 6.79 -13.98 -8.29
C ASN A 180 5.36 -14.00 -8.82
N ARG A 181 4.45 -13.17 -8.28
CA ARG A 181 3.06 -13.09 -8.76
C ARG A 181 2.91 -12.33 -10.07
N ILE A 182 3.72 -11.29 -10.31
CA ILE A 182 3.78 -10.59 -11.61
C ILE A 182 4.25 -11.55 -12.70
N LEU A 183 5.32 -12.31 -12.46
CA LEU A 183 5.85 -13.30 -13.40
C LEU A 183 4.86 -14.45 -13.64
N GLN A 184 4.20 -14.95 -12.59
CA GLN A 184 3.17 -15.99 -12.72
C GLN A 184 1.90 -15.50 -13.41
N THR A 185 1.56 -14.20 -13.31
CA THR A 185 0.44 -13.59 -14.04
C THR A 185 0.78 -13.41 -15.52
N LEU A 186 2.04 -13.08 -15.83
CA LEU A 186 2.57 -13.09 -17.21
C LEU A 186 2.55 -14.49 -17.82
N GLN A 187 2.88 -15.53 -17.05
CA GLN A 187 2.94 -16.92 -17.51
C GLN A 187 1.57 -17.61 -17.57
N ARG A 188 0.58 -17.19 -16.77
CA ARG A 188 -0.79 -17.74 -16.82
C ARG A 188 -1.71 -17.08 -17.85
N VAL A 189 -1.31 -15.95 -18.46
CA VAL A 189 -2.14 -15.29 -19.48
C VAL A 189 -1.32 -14.90 -20.72
N PRO A 190 -0.82 -15.87 -21.51
CA PRO A 190 -0.40 -15.61 -22.88
C PRO A 190 -1.63 -15.19 -23.70
N GLY A 191 -1.89 -13.89 -23.84
CA GLY A 191 -3.01 -13.40 -24.69
C GLY A 191 -3.74 -12.14 -24.25
N LEU A 192 -3.35 -11.47 -23.16
CA LEU A 192 -3.99 -10.21 -22.72
C LEU A 192 -3.91 -9.09 -23.77
N ASN A 193 -2.84 -9.05 -24.57
CA ASN A 193 -2.72 -8.10 -25.68
C ASN A 193 -3.83 -8.30 -26.74
N HIS A 194 -4.28 -9.54 -26.94
CA HIS A 194 -5.33 -9.84 -27.90
C HIS A 194 -6.74 -9.55 -27.34
N LEU A 195 -6.98 -9.78 -26.04
CA LEU A 195 -8.29 -9.51 -25.42
C LEU A 195 -8.57 -8.03 -25.19
N ILE A 196 -7.57 -7.24 -24.78
CA ILE A 196 -7.71 -5.78 -24.62
C ILE A 196 -7.96 -5.10 -25.97
N THR A 197 -7.31 -5.56 -27.04
CA THR A 197 -7.57 -5.07 -28.41
C THR A 197 -8.98 -5.47 -28.89
N ARG A 198 -9.53 -6.61 -28.43
CA ARG A 198 -10.88 -7.05 -28.80
C ARG A 198 -12.00 -6.25 -28.14
N ILE A 199 -11.75 -5.68 -26.97
CA ILE A 199 -12.71 -4.81 -26.26
C ILE A 199 -12.92 -3.47 -27.02
N GLY A 200 -11.84 -2.90 -27.58
CA GLY A 200 -11.90 -1.63 -28.33
C GLY A 200 -12.41 -1.77 -29.77
N THR A 201 -12.28 -2.95 -30.39
CA THR A 201 -12.62 -3.16 -31.82
C THR A 201 -14.13 -3.25 -32.07
N ARG A 202 -14.94 -3.69 -31.10
CA ARG A 202 -16.40 -3.78 -31.30
C ARG A 202 -17.08 -2.41 -31.38
N ARG A 203 -16.61 -1.41 -30.61
CA ARG A 203 -17.08 -0.01 -30.73
C ARG A 203 -16.56 0.67 -32.00
N ARG A 204 -15.31 0.41 -32.41
CA ARG A 204 -14.72 0.95 -33.65
C ARG A 204 -15.42 0.43 -34.92
N LYS A 205 -15.82 -0.86 -34.94
CA LYS A 205 -16.56 -1.44 -36.07
C LYS A 205 -17.91 -0.74 -36.30
N ASN A 206 -18.65 -0.46 -35.23
CA ASN A 206 -19.94 0.24 -35.34
C ASN A 206 -19.75 1.70 -35.82
N ALA A 207 -18.71 2.40 -35.34
CA ALA A 207 -18.40 3.75 -35.80
C ALA A 207 -17.98 3.80 -37.28
N LEU A 208 -17.19 2.82 -37.74
CA LEU A 208 -16.76 2.73 -39.14
C LEU A 208 -17.95 2.46 -40.09
N ALA A 209 -18.86 1.56 -39.70
CA ALA A 209 -20.06 1.27 -40.48
C ALA A 209 -20.95 2.53 -40.64
N MET A 210 -21.16 3.28 -39.55
CA MET A 210 -21.93 4.53 -39.60
C MET A 210 -21.25 5.59 -40.49
N ALA A 211 -19.92 5.72 -40.41
CA ALA A 211 -19.17 6.66 -41.26
C ALA A 211 -19.28 6.33 -42.76
N VAL A 212 -19.20 5.05 -43.14
CA VAL A 212 -19.32 4.62 -44.54
C VAL A 212 -20.73 4.90 -45.09
N VAL A 213 -21.77 4.65 -44.30
CA VAL A 213 -23.17 4.94 -44.72
C VAL A 213 -23.36 6.44 -44.95
N ILE A 214 -22.83 7.30 -44.07
CA ILE A 214 -22.92 8.75 -44.22
C ILE A 214 -22.22 9.21 -45.51
N VAL A 215 -21.02 8.71 -45.80
CA VAL A 215 -20.28 9.06 -47.03
C VAL A 215 -21.03 8.64 -48.28
N ILE A 216 -21.61 7.42 -48.30
CA ILE A 216 -22.41 6.93 -49.44
C ILE A 216 -23.66 7.79 -49.64
N CYS A 217 -24.37 8.14 -48.56
CA CYS A 217 -25.54 9.00 -48.64
C CYS A 217 -25.22 10.40 -49.20
N VAL A 218 -24.08 10.99 -48.81
CA VAL A 218 -23.64 12.29 -49.33
C VAL A 218 -23.27 12.21 -50.82
N LEU A 219 -22.58 11.15 -51.25
CA LEU A 219 -22.23 10.96 -52.66
C LEU A 219 -23.45 10.74 -53.56
N LEU A 220 -24.44 9.98 -53.10
CA LEU A 220 -25.68 9.78 -53.87
C LEU A 220 -26.47 11.08 -54.01
N LEU A 221 -26.58 11.88 -52.95
CA LEU A 221 -27.21 13.19 -53.04
C LEU A 221 -26.48 14.12 -54.01
N PHE A 222 -25.15 14.17 -53.94
CA PHE A 222 -24.33 14.99 -54.84
C PHE A 222 -24.41 14.56 -56.30
N PHE A 223 -24.55 13.26 -56.59
CA PHE A 223 -24.65 12.76 -57.96
C PHE A 223 -26.07 12.85 -58.53
N SER A 224 -27.09 12.87 -57.66
CA SER A 224 -28.50 13.00 -58.05
C SER A 224 -28.95 14.44 -58.31
N TRP A 225 -28.13 15.42 -57.93
CA TRP A 225 -28.38 16.85 -58.08
C TRP A 225 -27.45 17.42 -59.16
#